data_AF-A0A412HAT8-F1
#
_entry.id   AF-A0A412HAT8-F1
#
_cell.length_a   1.000
_cell.length_b   1.000
_cell.length_c   1.000
_cell.angle_alpha   90.00
_cell.angle_beta   90.00
_cell.angle_gamma   90.00
#
_symmetry.space_group_name_H-M   'P 1'
#
loop_
_entity.id
_entity.type
_entity.pdbx_description
1 polymer ?
#
loop_
_entity_poly.entity_id
_entity_poly.type
_entity_poly.pdbx_seq_one_letter_code
_entity_poly.pdbx_strand_id
1 'polypeptide(L)'
;MKTIEKMLADAILKSIDSNEGTFCVDAEDNENLIEVEGHYKVKGYIDDKFYHSMDIWVTTEASVTIDKVRAYDKNENEVEVECDIKAIEEYVEINL
;
A
#
# COMPACT_ATOMS: atom_id res chain seq x y z
N MET A 1 -5.27 -13.37 -2.33
CA MET A 1 -4.82 -12.15 -3.01
C MET A 1 -4.49 -12.46 -4.46
N LYS A 2 -5.10 -11.73 -5.39
CA LYS A 2 -4.84 -11.73 -6.84
C LYS A 2 -3.50 -11.05 -7.14
N THR A 3 -2.96 -11.24 -8.35
CA THR A 3 -1.69 -10.62 -8.76
C THR A 3 -1.75 -9.10 -8.70
N ILE A 4 -2.84 -8.50 -9.21
CA ILE A 4 -3.01 -7.05 -9.23
C ILE A 4 -3.13 -6.46 -7.82
N GLU A 5 -3.85 -7.12 -6.92
CA GLU A 5 -3.96 -6.74 -5.50
C GLU A 5 -2.59 -6.73 -4.81
N LYS A 6 -1.72 -7.70 -5.12
CA LYS A 6 -0.35 -7.72 -4.61
C LYS A 6 0.49 -6.57 -5.16
N MET A 7 0.35 -6.26 -6.45
CA MET A 7 1.06 -5.13 -7.06
C MET A 7 0.65 -3.80 -6.41
N LEU A 8 -0.65 -3.63 -6.13
CA LEU A 8 -1.16 -2.47 -5.38
C LEU A 8 -0.56 -2.44 -3.97
N ALA A 9 -0.57 -3.55 -3.24
CA ALA A 9 -0.01 -3.61 -1.88
C ALA A 9 1.50 -3.27 -1.86
N ASP A 10 2.27 -3.82 -2.80
CA ASP A 10 3.70 -3.53 -2.97
C ASP A 10 3.95 -2.06 -3.35
N ALA A 11 3.04 -1.44 -4.10
CA ALA A 11 3.12 -0.01 -4.43
C ALA A 11 2.79 0.88 -3.22
N ILE A 12 1.78 0.51 -2.43
CA ILE A 12 1.46 1.22 -1.17
C ILE A 12 2.66 1.15 -0.22
N LEU A 13 3.27 -0.03 -0.03
CA LEU A 13 4.46 -0.19 0.82
C LEU A 13 5.60 0.76 0.43
N LYS A 14 5.83 0.96 -0.88
CA LYS A 14 6.87 1.88 -1.37
C LYS A 14 6.51 3.36 -1.20
N SER A 15 5.23 3.68 -1.02
CA SER A 15 4.75 5.06 -0.82
C SER A 15 4.81 5.51 0.65
N ILE A 16 5.02 4.58 1.58
CA ILE A 16 5.11 4.87 3.01
C ILE A 16 6.53 5.32 3.35
N ASP A 17 6.65 6.59 3.76
CA ASP A 17 7.95 7.24 4.00
C ASP A 17 8.01 7.98 5.35
N SER A 18 6.91 7.94 6.11
CA SER A 18 6.73 8.72 7.34
C SER A 18 5.75 8.04 8.30
N ASN A 19 5.50 8.66 9.45
CA ASN A 19 4.61 8.11 10.47
C ASN A 19 3.12 8.21 10.08
N GLU A 20 2.74 9.10 9.18
CA GLU A 20 1.39 9.20 8.68
C GLU A 20 1.39 9.92 7.34
N GLY A 21 0.47 9.54 6.46
CA GLY A 21 0.42 10.12 5.12
C GLY A 21 -0.77 9.60 4.32
N THR A 22 -0.83 10.09 3.08
CA THR A 22 -1.78 9.65 2.07
C THR A 22 -1.03 9.02 0.91
N PHE A 23 -1.64 8.03 0.25
CA PHE A 23 -1.11 7.43 -0.96
C PHE A 23 -2.12 7.52 -2.09
N CYS A 24 -1.59 7.58 -3.31
CA CYS A 24 -2.31 7.37 -4.55
C CYS A 24 -1.40 6.51 -5.42
N VAL A 25 -1.76 5.25 -5.63
CA VAL A 25 -0.95 4.30 -6.40
C VAL A 25 -1.82 3.60 -7.43
N ASP A 26 -1.17 3.12 -8.47
CA ASP A 26 -1.79 2.35 -9.53
C ASP A 26 -1.10 1.01 -9.74
N ALA A 27 -1.83 0.07 -10.32
CA ALA A 27 -1.29 -1.16 -10.86
C ALA A 27 -2.05 -1.50 -12.13
N GLU A 28 -1.33 -2.00 -13.13
CA GLU A 28 -1.91 -2.38 -14.43
C GLU A 28 -1.62 -3.87 -14.70
N ASP A 29 -2.63 -4.58 -15.19
CA ASP A 29 -2.47 -5.90 -15.81
C ASP A 29 -2.80 -5.85 -17.31
N ASN A 30 -2.95 -7.02 -17.93
CA ASN A 30 -3.24 -7.09 -19.36
C ASN A 30 -4.67 -6.63 -19.72
N GLU A 31 -5.53 -6.33 -18.76
CA GLU A 31 -6.95 -6.01 -18.96
C GLU A 31 -7.29 -4.63 -18.42
N ASN A 32 -6.89 -4.33 -17.19
CA ASN A 32 -7.33 -3.14 -16.47
C ASN A 32 -6.16 -2.40 -15.78
N LEU A 33 -6.28 -1.08 -15.71
CA LEU A 33 -5.55 -0.22 -14.78
C LEU A 33 -6.40 -0.04 -13.53
N ILE A 34 -5.84 -0.27 -12.34
CA ILE A 34 -6.53 -0.05 -11.06
C ILE A 34 -5.78 1.03 -10.28
N GLU A 35 -6.49 2.10 -9.92
CA GLU A 35 -6.01 3.18 -9.07
C GLU A 35 -6.61 3.04 -7.67
N VAL A 36 -5.77 3.18 -6.63
CA VAL A 36 -6.20 3.20 -5.24
C VAL A 36 -5.68 4.45 -4.53
N GLU A 37 -6.58 5.12 -3.83
CA GLU A 37 -6.29 6.27 -2.98
C GLU A 37 -6.58 5.89 -1.53
N GLY A 38 -5.75 6.34 -0.60
CA GLY A 38 -5.94 6.04 0.81
C GLY A 38 -4.96 6.76 1.72
N HIS A 39 -4.91 6.30 2.97
CA HIS A 39 -4.05 6.86 4.00
C HIS A 39 -3.47 5.79 4.91
N TYR A 40 -2.41 6.16 5.63
CA TYR A 40 -1.72 5.28 6.55
C TYR A 40 -1.30 6.01 7.82
N LYS A 41 -1.16 5.23 8.89
CA LYS A 41 -0.53 5.63 10.15
C LYS A 41 0.40 4.52 10.63
N VAL A 42 1.66 4.87 10.81
CA VAL A 42 2.74 3.99 11.27
C VAL A 42 3.31 4.56 12.55
N LYS A 43 3.41 3.73 13.58
CA LYS A 43 4.16 4.03 14.80
C LYS A 43 5.33 3.08 14.90
N GLY A 44 6.43 3.62 15.37
CA GLY A 44 7.66 2.88 15.57
C GLY A 44 8.67 3.71 16.32
N TYR A 45 9.89 3.19 16.39
CA TYR A 45 11.03 3.85 16.98
C TYR A 45 12.28 3.52 16.18
N ILE A 46 13.30 4.37 16.32
CA ILE A 46 14.64 4.07 15.81
C ILE A 46 15.33 3.20 16.86
N ASP A 47 15.72 1.98 16.49
CA ASP A 47 16.56 1.14 17.34
C ASP A 47 18.04 1.53 17.17
N ASP A 48 18.54 2.28 18.14
CA ASP A 48 19.92 2.77 18.19
C ASP A 48 20.92 1.73 18.77
N LYS A 49 20.43 0.54 19.17
CA LYS A 49 21.25 -0.50 19.80
C LYS A 49 21.88 -1.47 18.80
N PHE A 50 21.50 -1.39 17.52
CA PHE A 50 22.15 -2.17 16.48
C PHE A 50 23.55 -1.62 16.18
N TYR A 51 24.55 -2.39 16.58
CA TYR A 51 25.98 -2.12 16.46
C TYR A 51 26.37 -1.57 15.07
N HIS A 52 26.97 -0.36 15.06
CA HIS A 52 27.62 0.30 13.93
C HIS A 52 26.70 0.76 12.76
N SER A 53 26.26 2.03 12.85
CA SER A 53 26.03 2.97 11.73
C SER A 53 24.74 2.87 10.89
N MET A 54 23.75 2.08 11.28
CA MET A 54 22.43 2.12 10.63
C MET A 54 21.35 2.34 11.68
N ASP A 55 20.73 3.51 11.65
CA ASP A 55 19.47 3.77 12.35
C ASP A 55 18.40 2.88 11.69
N ILE A 56 17.97 1.82 12.38
CA ILE A 56 16.91 0.92 11.88
C ILE A 56 15.58 1.39 12.45
N TRP A 57 14.62 1.70 11.59
CA TRP A 57 13.24 1.92 12.00
C TRP A 57 12.59 0.58 12.36
N VAL A 58 11.96 0.51 13.52
CA VAL A 58 11.19 -0.64 13.99
C VAL A 58 9.72 -0.23 14.07
N THR A 59 8.89 -0.80 13.20
CA THR A 59 7.43 -0.63 13.21
C THR A 59 6.82 -1.42 14.38
N THR A 60 5.98 -0.76 15.17
CA THR A 60 5.23 -1.37 16.29
C THR A 60 3.74 -1.46 16.02
N GLU A 61 3.19 -0.49 15.29
CA GLU A 61 1.79 -0.45 14.88
C GLU A 61 1.72 0.14 13.47
N ALA A 62 0.93 -0.47 12.60
CA ALA A 62 0.61 0.05 11.28
C ALA A 62 -0.91 -0.02 11.10
N SER A 63 -1.47 1.00 10.46
CA SER A 63 -2.85 1.03 10.01
C SER A 63 -2.90 1.63 8.62
N VAL A 64 -3.56 0.93 7.71
CA VAL A 64 -3.71 1.33 6.31
C VAL A 64 -5.20 1.31 5.98
N THR A 65 -5.67 2.33 5.28
CA THR A 65 -7.06 2.43 4.85
C THR A 65 -7.12 2.88 3.41
N ILE A 66 -7.76 2.10 2.57
CA ILE A 66 -8.07 2.45 1.19
C ILE A 66 -9.43 3.14 1.19
N ASP A 67 -9.40 4.43 0.85
CA ASP A 67 -10.59 5.27 0.80
C ASP A 67 -11.35 5.09 -0.52
N LYS A 68 -10.63 4.72 -1.59
CA LYS A 68 -11.17 4.72 -2.94
C LYS A 68 -10.44 3.75 -3.85
N VAL A 69 -11.21 3.08 -4.71
CA VAL A 69 -10.71 2.21 -5.78
C VAL A 69 -11.40 2.64 -7.06
N ARG A 70 -10.62 2.82 -8.13
CA ARG A 70 -11.10 3.03 -9.49
C ARG A 70 -10.40 2.06 -10.41
N ALA A 71 -11.08 1.62 -11.45
CA ALA A 71 -10.45 0.83 -12.49
C ALA A 71 -10.87 1.28 -13.87
N TYR A 72 -9.97 1.13 -14.82
CA TYR A 72 -10.16 1.55 -16.20
C TYR A 72 -9.79 0.41 -17.14
N ASP A 73 -10.61 0.19 -18.17
CA ASP A 73 -10.26 -0.69 -19.27
C ASP A 73 -9.20 -0.03 -20.18
N LYS A 74 -8.74 -0.77 -21.20
CA LYS A 74 -7.77 -0.25 -22.19
C LYS A 74 -8.22 0.94 -23.01
N ASN A 75 -9.51 1.25 -23.00
CA ASN A 75 -10.07 2.40 -23.70
C ASN A 75 -10.34 3.56 -22.73
N GLU A 76 -9.77 3.52 -21.53
CA GLU A 76 -9.92 4.52 -20.47
C GLU A 76 -11.36 4.66 -19.95
N ASN A 77 -12.21 3.64 -20.14
CA ASN A 77 -13.54 3.62 -19.55
C ASN A 77 -13.47 3.08 -18.13
N GLU A 78 -14.13 3.76 -17.20
CA GLU A 78 -14.26 3.27 -15.83
C GLU A 78 -15.06 1.95 -15.81
N VAL A 79 -14.48 0.93 -15.16
CA VAL A 79 -15.05 -0.42 -15.03
C VAL A 79 -15.08 -0.84 -13.57
N GLU A 80 -16.02 -1.73 -13.23
CA GLU A 80 -16.05 -2.35 -11.92
C GLU A 80 -15.06 -3.52 -11.86
N VAL A 81 -14.18 -3.49 -10.86
CA VAL A 81 -13.27 -4.59 -10.55
C VAL A 81 -13.50 -5.07 -9.12
N GLU A 82 -13.46 -6.38 -8.93
CA GLU A 82 -13.52 -6.98 -7.60
C GLU A 82 -12.10 -7.05 -7.02
N CYS A 83 -11.78 -6.16 -6.08
CA CYS A 83 -10.57 -6.21 -5.27
C CYS A 83 -10.90 -6.49 -3.82
N ASP A 84 -10.16 -7.40 -3.19
CA ASP A 84 -10.23 -7.61 -1.75
C ASP A 84 -9.45 -6.52 -1.01
N ILE A 85 -10.12 -5.39 -0.77
CA ILE A 85 -9.54 -4.20 -0.12
C ILE A 85 -8.90 -4.55 1.22
N LYS A 86 -9.58 -5.36 2.04
CA LYS A 86 -9.08 -5.76 3.35
C LYS A 86 -7.81 -6.59 3.25
N ALA A 87 -7.75 -7.52 2.29
CA ALA A 87 -6.54 -8.31 2.09
C ALA A 87 -5.35 -7.45 1.65
N ILE A 88 -5.58 -6.37 0.91
CA ILE A 88 -4.52 -5.41 0.54
C ILE A 88 -4.05 -4.65 1.80
N GLU A 89 -4.97 -4.07 2.56
CA GLU A 89 -4.68 -3.33 3.80
C GLU A 89 -3.89 -4.19 4.80
N GLU A 90 -4.40 -5.38 5.12
CA GLU A 90 -3.76 -6.32 6.06
C GLU A 90 -2.35 -6.73 5.58
N TYR A 91 -2.16 -6.90 4.27
CA TYR A 91 -0.85 -7.24 3.74
C TYR A 91 0.16 -6.11 3.93
N VAL A 92 -0.23 -4.87 3.66
CA VAL A 92 0.65 -3.71 3.87
C VAL A 92 0.97 -3.58 5.36
N GLU A 93 -0.02 -3.69 6.25
CA GLU A 93 0.17 -3.60 7.70
C GLU A 93 1.12 -4.66 8.26
N ILE A 94 1.10 -5.90 7.73
CA ILE A 94 1.98 -6.99 8.17
C ILE A 94 3.41 -6.86 7.63
N ASN A 95 3.63 -6.13 6.53
CA ASN A 95 4.92 -6.03 5.85
C ASN A 95 5.65 -4.68 6.05
N LEU A 96 5.15 -3.83 6.97
CA LEU A 96 5.80 -2.61 7.45
C LEU A 96 6.70 -2.85 8.68
#